data_AF-A0AB36V0K3-F1
#
_entry.id   AF-A0AB36V0K3-F1
#
_cell.length_a   1.000
_cell.length_b   1.000
_cell.length_c   1.000
_cell.angle_alpha   90.00
_cell.angle_beta   90.00
_cell.angle_gamma   90.00
#
_symmetry.space_group_name_H-M   'P 1'
#
loop_
_entity.id
_entity.type
_entity.pdbx_description
1 polymer ?
#
loop_
_entity_poly.entity_id
_entity_poly.type
_entity_poly.pdbx_seq_one_letter_code
_entity_poly.pdbx_strand_id
1 'polypeptide(L)'
;LTDLSNFKNLMENLKMKINKSQLARELNVDRRTIDKYMNGFIPKGTKNKTSKIDAYYEVIVDLLSDESKQTFYYMRVLWQYLTDNHGLQCSQSTFRAYINRKPEFKKYFKDGKRIAANLPGKVRYETTPAEQAQLDWKESIKFET
;
A
#
# COMPACT_ATOMS: atom_id res chain seq x y z
N LEU A 1 -21.94 23.32 -6.93
CA LEU A 1 -22.04 23.45 -8.41
C LEU A 1 -23.14 22.59 -9.02
N THR A 2 -23.69 21.61 -8.31
CA THR A 2 -24.84 20.79 -8.75
C THR A 2 -26.08 21.64 -9.07
N ASP A 3 -26.26 22.75 -8.36
CA ASP A 3 -27.43 23.64 -8.52
C ASP A 3 -27.41 24.45 -9.83
N LEU A 4 -26.28 24.47 -10.54
CA LEU A 4 -26.15 25.19 -11.83
C LEU A 4 -27.06 24.61 -12.92
N SER A 5 -27.35 23.31 -12.86
CA SER A 5 -28.31 22.67 -13.77
C SER A 5 -29.73 23.18 -13.53
N ASN A 6 -30.15 23.31 -12.26
CA ASN A 6 -31.46 23.86 -11.90
C ASN A 6 -31.56 25.35 -12.24
N PHE A 7 -30.47 26.09 -12.01
CA PHE A 7 -30.39 27.51 -12.36
C PHE A 7 -30.54 27.76 -13.86
N LYS A 8 -29.98 26.89 -14.71
CA LYS A 8 -30.18 26.96 -16.17
C LYS A 8 -31.66 26.82 -16.53
N ASN A 9 -32.34 25.81 -15.99
CA ASN A 9 -33.76 25.57 -16.24
C ASN A 9 -34.63 26.76 -15.81
N LEU A 10 -34.33 27.36 -14.65
CA LEU A 10 -35.02 28.55 -14.15
C LEU A 10 -34.87 29.74 -15.12
N MET A 11 -33.63 30.00 -15.57
CA MET A 11 -33.32 31.12 -16.46
C MET A 11 -33.93 30.95 -17.86
N GLU A 12 -34.01 29.72 -18.37
CA GLU A 12 -34.68 29.39 -19.63
C GLU A 12 -36.20 29.64 -19.55
N ASN A 13 -36.85 29.24 -18.45
CA ASN A 13 -38.27 29.51 -18.21
C ASN A 13 -38.57 31.02 -18.13
N LEU A 14 -37.65 31.78 -17.56
CA LEU A 14 -37.73 33.24 -17.47
C LEU A 14 -37.29 33.96 -18.75
N LYS A 15 -36.91 33.22 -19.81
CA LYS A 15 -36.39 33.74 -21.09
C LYS A 15 -35.19 34.69 -20.94
N MET A 16 -34.35 34.48 -19.91
CA MET A 16 -33.18 35.30 -19.63
C MET A 16 -31.88 34.66 -20.11
N LYS A 17 -30.96 35.49 -20.60
CA LYS A 17 -29.62 35.03 -21.02
C LYS A 17 -28.66 35.02 -19.84
N ILE A 18 -27.95 33.90 -19.67
CA ILE A 18 -27.04 33.72 -18.55
C ILE A 18 -25.64 34.27 -18.86
N ASN A 19 -25.11 35.10 -17.98
CA ASN A 19 -23.73 35.57 -18.03
C ASN A 19 -22.77 34.59 -17.31
N LYS A 20 -22.24 33.62 -18.07
CA LYS A 20 -21.32 32.59 -17.54
C LYS A 20 -20.00 33.15 -17.01
N SER A 21 -19.52 34.28 -17.55
CA SER A 21 -18.24 34.88 -17.13
C SER A 21 -18.37 35.61 -15.79
N GLN A 22 -19.52 36.20 -15.50
CA GLN A 22 -19.78 36.80 -14.20
C GLN A 22 -19.93 35.73 -13.12
N LEU A 23 -20.70 34.68 -13.39
CA LEU A 23 -20.81 33.53 -12.49
C LEU A 23 -19.45 32.88 -12.17
N ALA A 24 -18.53 32.84 -13.15
CA ALA A 24 -17.17 32.32 -12.95
C ALA A 24 -16.38 33.12 -11.91
N ARG A 25 -16.54 34.45 -11.92
CA ARG A 25 -15.87 35.35 -10.97
C ARG A 25 -16.50 35.24 -9.58
N GLU A 26 -17.82 35.19 -9.51
CA GLU A 26 -18.56 35.08 -8.24
C GLU A 26 -18.32 33.75 -7.54
N LEU A 27 -18.31 32.63 -8.28
CA LEU A 27 -18.08 31.30 -7.75
C LEU A 27 -16.59 30.92 -7.64
N ASN A 28 -15.68 31.78 -8.13
CA ASN A 28 -14.24 31.51 -8.26
C ASN A 28 -13.92 30.17 -8.94
N VAL A 29 -14.63 29.88 -10.03
CA VAL A 29 -14.53 28.62 -10.79
C VAL A 29 -14.34 28.94 -12.27
N ASP A 30 -13.57 28.12 -12.99
CA ASP A 30 -13.37 28.32 -14.43
C ASP A 30 -14.69 28.31 -15.21
N ARG A 31 -14.79 29.21 -16.20
CA ARG A 31 -16.01 29.38 -17.01
C ARG A 31 -16.43 28.08 -17.70
N ARG A 32 -15.47 27.26 -18.14
CA ARG A 32 -15.76 25.96 -18.79
C ARG A 32 -16.36 24.97 -17.80
N THR A 33 -15.94 25.03 -16.54
CA THR A 33 -16.53 24.22 -15.47
C THR A 33 -17.99 24.63 -15.23
N ILE A 34 -18.32 25.92 -15.20
CA ILE A 34 -19.72 26.36 -15.09
C ILE A 34 -20.54 25.84 -16.26
N ASP A 35 -20.07 26.02 -17.50
CA ASP A 35 -20.77 25.52 -18.69
C ASP A 35 -20.99 24.00 -18.64
N LYS A 36 -19.98 23.25 -18.21
CA LYS A 36 -20.04 21.80 -18.02
C LYS A 36 -21.12 21.39 -17.01
N TYR A 37 -21.17 22.04 -15.85
CA TYR A 37 -22.16 21.76 -14.80
C TYR A 37 -23.57 22.24 -15.15
N MET A 38 -23.70 23.30 -15.95
CA MET A 38 -24.99 23.74 -16.48
C MET A 38 -25.59 22.75 -17.49
N ASN A 39 -24.75 22.00 -18.21
CA ASN A 39 -25.18 20.98 -19.15
C ASN A 39 -25.37 19.59 -18.50
N GLY A 40 -25.58 19.53 -17.17
CA GLY A 40 -25.93 18.29 -16.48
C GLY A 40 -24.75 17.39 -16.10
N PHE A 41 -23.52 17.93 -16.03
CA PHE A 41 -22.39 17.14 -15.56
C PHE A 41 -22.51 16.80 -14.07
N ILE A 42 -22.48 15.51 -13.77
CA ILE A 42 -22.42 14.98 -12.41
C ILE A 42 -21.00 14.46 -12.18
N PRO A 43 -20.23 15.00 -11.21
CA PRO A 43 -18.89 14.52 -10.93
C PRO A 43 -18.96 13.06 -10.45
N LYS A 44 -18.24 12.18 -11.13
CA LYS A 44 -18.08 10.80 -10.69
C LYS A 44 -17.05 10.76 -9.56
N GLY A 45 -17.42 10.21 -8.42
CA GLY A 45 -16.47 9.96 -7.34
C GLY A 45 -15.35 9.01 -7.76
N THR A 46 -14.17 9.18 -7.19
CA THR A 46 -13.06 8.24 -7.36
C THR A 46 -13.47 6.90 -6.76
N LYS A 47 -13.39 5.82 -7.57
CA LYS A 47 -13.67 4.48 -7.06
C LYS A 47 -12.53 4.03 -6.15
N ASN A 48 -12.86 3.55 -4.96
CA ASN A 48 -11.89 2.85 -4.11
C ASN A 48 -11.59 1.50 -4.75
N LYS A 49 -10.39 1.36 -5.33
CA LYS A 49 -9.92 0.08 -5.88
C LYS A 49 -9.24 -0.70 -4.76
N THR A 50 -9.64 -1.96 -4.61
CA THR A 50 -8.93 -2.91 -3.75
C THR A 50 -7.55 -3.21 -4.33
N SER A 51 -6.59 -3.40 -3.44
CA SER A 51 -5.24 -3.82 -3.77
C SER A 51 -5.23 -5.31 -4.13
N LYS A 52 -4.31 -5.74 -5.00
CA LYS A 52 -4.04 -7.16 -5.24
C LYS A 52 -3.61 -7.89 -3.96
N ILE A 53 -3.02 -7.15 -3.02
CA ILE A 53 -2.50 -7.66 -1.74
C ILE A 53 -3.64 -7.87 -0.73
N ASP A 54 -4.82 -7.25 -0.92
CA ASP A 54 -5.95 -7.41 -0.01
C ASP A 54 -6.46 -8.87 0.03
N ALA A 55 -6.28 -9.63 -1.05
CA ALA A 55 -6.60 -11.06 -1.09
C ALA A 55 -5.74 -11.90 -0.13
N TYR A 56 -4.58 -11.40 0.29
CA TYR A 56 -3.64 -12.07 1.18
C TYR A 56 -3.66 -11.47 2.59
N TYR A 57 -4.66 -10.64 2.93
CA TYR A 57 -4.72 -9.96 4.21
C TYR A 57 -4.72 -10.95 5.38
N GLU A 58 -5.64 -11.93 5.36
CA GLU A 58 -5.77 -12.96 6.39
C GLU A 58 -4.47 -13.76 6.53
N VAL A 59 -3.87 -14.18 5.41
CA VAL A 59 -2.59 -14.90 5.40
C VAL A 59 -1.48 -14.07 6.05
N ILE A 60 -1.42 -12.76 5.77
CA ILE A 60 -0.44 -11.87 6.39
C ILE A 60 -0.70 -11.72 7.89
N VAL A 61 -1.97 -11.66 8.32
CA VAL A 61 -2.32 -11.62 9.74
C VAL A 61 -1.86 -12.89 10.45
N ASP A 62 -2.15 -14.06 9.88
CA ASP A 62 -1.75 -15.35 10.45
C ASP A 62 -0.23 -15.49 10.53
N LEU A 63 0.50 -15.09 9.48
CA LEU A 63 1.96 -15.13 9.44
C LEU A 63 2.64 -14.13 10.38
N LEU A 64 1.96 -13.04 10.74
CA LEU A 64 2.48 -12.03 11.66
C LEU A 64 1.94 -12.20 13.09
N SER A 65 1.14 -13.23 13.34
CA SER A 65 0.63 -13.58 14.67
C SER A 65 1.76 -14.12 15.56
N ASP A 66 1.64 -13.93 16.87
CA ASP A 66 2.58 -14.45 17.87
C ASP A 66 2.57 -15.99 17.93
N GLU A 67 1.51 -16.63 17.43
CA GLU A 67 1.37 -18.08 17.35
C GLU A 67 2.08 -18.70 16.14
N SER A 68 2.55 -17.87 15.21
CA SER A 68 3.23 -18.35 14.00
C SER A 68 4.58 -19.01 14.36
N LYS A 69 4.86 -20.16 13.75
CA LYS A 69 6.14 -20.87 13.91
C LYS A 69 7.32 -20.03 13.39
N GLN A 70 7.07 -19.11 12.46
CA GLN A 70 8.08 -18.35 11.73
C GLN A 70 7.97 -16.85 12.00
N THR A 71 9.02 -16.24 12.52
CA THR A 71 9.09 -14.79 12.75
C THR A 71 9.72 -14.06 11.56
N PHE A 72 9.06 -13.02 11.06
CA PHE A 72 9.53 -12.22 9.91
C PHE A 72 10.13 -10.89 10.35
N TYR A 73 11.46 -10.78 10.44
CA TYR A 73 12.10 -9.51 10.84
C TYR A 73 12.02 -8.39 9.82
N TYR A 74 11.94 -8.72 8.53
CA TYR A 74 12.00 -7.76 7.43
C TYR A 74 10.82 -7.93 6.47
N MET A 75 10.19 -6.80 6.08
CA MET A 75 9.12 -6.78 5.09
C MET A 75 9.53 -7.45 3.76
N ARG A 76 10.81 -7.39 3.39
CA ARG A 76 11.35 -8.05 2.20
C ARG A 76 11.21 -9.57 2.28
N VAL A 77 11.49 -10.15 3.46
CA VAL A 77 11.46 -11.60 3.66
C VAL A 77 10.02 -12.10 3.63
N LEU A 78 9.10 -11.38 4.28
CA LEU A 78 7.67 -11.69 4.20
C LEU A 78 7.16 -11.62 2.75
N TRP A 79 7.54 -10.57 2.00
CA TRP A 79 7.17 -10.46 0.58
C TRP A 79 7.68 -11.63 -0.25
N GLN A 80 8.95 -12.02 -0.05
CA GLN A 80 9.56 -13.14 -0.76
C GLN A 80 8.81 -14.45 -0.45
N TYR A 81 8.55 -14.71 0.83
CA TYR A 81 7.78 -15.87 1.28
C TYR A 81 6.38 -15.93 0.65
N LEU A 82 5.65 -14.81 0.62
CA LEU A 82 4.34 -14.75 -0.01
C LEU A 82 4.41 -14.93 -1.54
N THR A 83 5.50 -14.51 -2.17
CA THR A 83 5.71 -14.69 -3.61
C THR A 83 5.98 -16.15 -3.93
N ASP A 84 6.84 -16.80 -3.14
CA ASP A 84 7.31 -18.17 -3.40
C ASP A 84 6.25 -19.22 -3.02
N ASN A 85 5.56 -19.06 -1.88
CA ASN A 85 4.62 -20.06 -1.38
C ASN A 85 3.16 -19.78 -1.72
N HIS A 86 2.76 -18.50 -1.76
CA HIS A 86 1.37 -18.10 -1.98
C HIS A 86 1.13 -17.48 -3.36
N GLY A 87 2.16 -17.35 -4.20
CA GLY A 87 2.03 -16.84 -5.57
C GLY A 87 1.72 -15.36 -5.67
N LEU A 88 2.08 -14.55 -4.67
CA LEU A 88 1.80 -13.11 -4.64
C LEU A 88 2.40 -12.38 -5.86
N GLN A 89 1.54 -11.88 -6.74
CA GLN A 89 1.94 -11.14 -7.95
C GLN A 89 1.97 -9.62 -7.70
N CYS A 90 2.98 -9.13 -6.96
CA CYS A 90 3.22 -7.69 -6.81
C CYS A 90 4.71 -7.35 -6.68
N SER A 91 5.07 -6.11 -7.05
CA SER A 91 6.42 -5.62 -6.80
C SER A 91 6.66 -5.40 -5.30
N GLN A 92 7.91 -5.55 -4.90
CA GLN A 92 8.33 -5.35 -3.51
C GLN A 92 7.99 -3.93 -3.00
N SER A 93 8.14 -2.89 -3.84
CA SER A 93 7.85 -1.51 -3.46
C SER A 93 6.36 -1.29 -3.18
N THR A 94 5.48 -1.88 -3.99
CA THR A 94 4.02 -1.85 -3.77
C THR A 94 3.65 -2.57 -2.47
N PHE A 95 4.26 -3.73 -2.21
CA PHE A 95 4.04 -4.46 -0.95
C PHE A 95 4.44 -3.64 0.28
N ARG A 96 5.63 -3.01 0.25
CA ARG A 96 6.08 -2.15 1.35
C ARG A 96 5.15 -0.96 1.59
N ALA A 97 4.67 -0.33 0.52
CA ALA A 97 3.71 0.77 0.64
C ALA A 97 2.37 0.29 1.24
N TYR A 98 1.93 -0.92 0.89
CA TYR A 98 0.72 -1.54 1.44
C TYR A 98 0.85 -1.80 2.95
N ILE A 99 1.92 -2.48 3.36
CA ILE A 99 2.20 -2.77 4.78
C ILE A 99 2.27 -1.47 5.60
N ASN A 100 2.93 -0.43 5.08
CA ASN A 100 3.02 0.86 5.78
C ASN A 100 1.70 1.63 5.88
N ARG A 101 0.72 1.35 5.02
CA ARG A 101 -0.61 1.97 5.08
C ARG A 101 -1.49 1.33 6.16
N LYS A 102 -1.22 0.08 6.52
CA LYS A 102 -1.97 -0.67 7.53
C LYS A 102 -1.27 -0.53 8.89
N PRO A 103 -1.90 0.09 9.90
CA PRO A 103 -1.25 0.38 11.17
C PRO A 103 -0.85 -0.90 11.92
N GLU A 104 -1.64 -1.96 11.81
CA GLU A 104 -1.40 -3.27 12.43
C GLU A 104 -0.06 -3.87 11.98
N PHE A 105 0.12 -4.03 10.67
CA PHE A 105 1.37 -4.57 10.11
C PHE A 105 2.55 -3.62 10.32
N LYS A 106 2.32 -2.31 10.21
CA LYS A 106 3.37 -1.32 10.46
C LYS A 106 3.88 -1.40 11.90
N LYS A 107 3.01 -1.63 12.88
CA LYS A 107 3.37 -1.78 14.29
C LYS A 107 4.30 -2.98 14.48
N TYR A 108 3.94 -4.14 13.93
CA TYR A 108 4.78 -5.35 13.97
C TYR A 108 6.23 -5.08 13.53
N PHE A 109 6.44 -4.46 12.36
CA PHE A 109 7.80 -4.17 11.84
C PHE A 109 8.52 -2.99 12.49
N LYS A 110 7.82 -2.19 13.29
CA LYS A 110 8.41 -1.09 14.08
C LYS A 110 8.89 -1.60 15.44
N ASP A 111 8.09 -2.44 16.08
CA ASP A 111 8.33 -2.96 17.43
C ASP A 111 9.26 -4.19 17.41
N GLY A 112 9.35 -4.87 16.26
CA GLY A 112 10.25 -6.01 16.06
C GLY A 112 11.69 -5.68 16.46
N LYS A 113 12.22 -6.44 17.42
CA LYS A 113 13.61 -6.38 17.87
C LYS A 113 14.52 -6.72 16.69
N ARG A 114 14.99 -5.70 15.98
CA ARG A 114 16.08 -5.86 15.01
C ARG A 114 17.28 -6.30 15.82
N ILE A 115 17.93 -7.39 15.41
CA ILE A 115 19.27 -7.71 15.91
C ILE A 115 20.07 -6.42 15.79
N ALA A 116 20.55 -5.90 16.91
CA ALA A 116 21.27 -4.64 16.92
C ALA A 116 22.50 -4.83 16.04
N ALA A 117 22.47 -4.25 14.82
CA ALA A 117 23.55 -4.36 13.86
C ALA A 117 24.88 -3.78 14.38
N ASN A 118 24.83 -3.08 15.51
CA ASN A 118 25.93 -2.30 16.07
C ASN A 118 26.57 -2.91 17.32
N LEU A 119 26.24 -4.14 17.73
CA LEU A 119 27.19 -4.84 18.60
C LEU A 119 28.29 -5.36 17.67
N PRO A 120 29.56 -4.93 17.81
CA PRO A 120 30.66 -5.60 17.13
C PRO A 120 30.68 -7.03 17.68
N GLY A 121 29.95 -7.92 17.00
CA GLY A 121 29.97 -9.33 17.29
C GLY A 121 31.40 -9.76 17.04
N LYS A 122 32.18 -9.86 18.12
CA LYS A 122 33.51 -10.45 18.07
C LYS A 122 33.29 -11.85 17.52
N VAL A 123 33.61 -12.04 16.24
CA VAL A 123 33.54 -13.35 15.61
C VAL A 123 34.44 -14.24 16.45
N ARG A 124 33.84 -15.09 17.28
CA ARG A 124 34.57 -16.03 18.11
C ARG A 124 34.98 -17.15 17.16
N TYR A 125 36.20 -17.07 16.67
CA TYR A 125 36.83 -18.23 16.06
C TYR A 125 37.28 -19.16 17.19
N GLU A 126 36.95 -20.44 17.09
CA GLU A 126 37.52 -21.46 17.98
C GLU A 126 38.97 -21.76 17.60
N THR A 127 39.35 -21.45 16.36
CA THR A 127 40.59 -21.94 15.72
C THR A 127 41.44 -20.80 15.16
N THR A 128 42.77 -20.93 15.27
CA THR A 128 43.71 -19.93 14.77
C THR A 128 43.56 -19.70 13.26
N PRO A 129 43.93 -18.50 12.75
CA PRO A 129 43.91 -18.22 11.32
C PRO A 129 44.70 -19.30 10.56
N ALA A 130 44.08 -19.90 9.54
CA ALA A 130 44.57 -21.01 8.71
C ALA A 130 44.18 -22.45 9.12
N GLU A 131 43.46 -22.66 10.22
CA GLU A 131 42.84 -23.96 10.54
C GLU A 131 41.30 -23.83 10.42
N GLN A 132 40.75 -24.02 9.22
CA GLN A 132 39.30 -24.09 9.03
C GLN A 132 38.86 -25.54 8.83
N ALA A 133 37.91 -26.00 9.62
CA ALA A 133 37.26 -27.29 9.39
C ALA A 133 36.35 -27.20 8.16
N GLN A 134 36.50 -28.12 7.20
CA GLN A 134 35.56 -28.32 6.11
C GLN A 134 34.33 -29.07 6.64
N LEU A 135 33.22 -28.36 6.82
CA LEU A 135 31.92 -28.97 7.05
C LEU A 135 31.33 -29.43 5.72
N ASP A 136 31.44 -30.74 5.44
CA ASP A 136 30.75 -31.39 4.33
C ASP A 136 29.27 -31.54 4.69
N TRP A 137 28.39 -30.82 4.01
CA TRP A 137 26.94 -30.91 4.21
C TRP A 137 26.39 -32.16 3.54
N LYS A 138 26.70 -33.33 4.10
CA LYS A 138 26.21 -34.64 3.64
C LYS A 138 24.87 -35.05 4.25
N GLU A 139 24.24 -34.19 5.06
CA GLU A 139 22.93 -34.48 5.63
C GLU A 139 21.81 -33.76 4.86
N SER A 140 20.82 -34.55 4.41
CA SER A 140 19.61 -34.03 3.78
C SER A 140 18.75 -33.31 4.83
N ILE A 141 18.76 -31.98 4.80
CA ILE A 141 17.87 -31.16 5.65
C ILE A 141 16.44 -31.33 5.16
N LYS A 142 15.58 -31.91 6.01
CA LYS A 142 14.14 -31.95 5.75
C LYS A 142 13.55 -30.60 6.14
N PHE A 143 13.12 -29.84 5.14
CA PHE A 143 12.31 -28.65 5.37
C PHE A 143 10.89 -29.10 5.72
N GLU A 144 10.44 -28.83 6.95
CA GLU A 144 9.01 -28.94 7.26
C GLU A 144 8.28 -27.80 6.51
N THR A 145 7.29 -28.19 5.70
CA THR A 145 6.46 -27.28 4.91
C THR A 145 5.19 -26.94 5.68
#